data_AF-A0A7I8IZL7-F1
#
_entry.id   AF-A0A7I8IZL7-F1
#
_cell.length_a   1.000
_cell.length_b   1.000
_cell.length_c   1.000
_cell.angle_alpha   90.00
_cell.angle_beta   90.00
_cell.angle_gamma   90.00
#
_symmetry.space_group_name_H-M   'P 1'
#
loop_
_entity.id
_entity.type
_entity.pdbx_description
1 polymer ?
#
loop_
_entity_poly.entity_id
_entity_poly.type
_entity_poly.pdbx_seq_one_letter_code
_entity_poly.pdbx_strand_id
1 'polypeptide(L)'
;MASLAAAAAAVSPTGYPAAAGVVAAAAASAVLAGSALAMDVKLGGDDGSLAFVPQEFSVPAGEKITFKNNAGFPHNVVFDADEIPSGVKVEEISMSEEDLLNAAGDEYSVVLKEKGTYSFYCAPIKGPGWWGR
;
A
#
# COMPACT_ATOMS: atom_id res chain seq x y z
N MET A 1 -5.60 -34.53 -4.58
CA MET A 1 -6.82 -35.33 -4.81
C MET A 1 -7.72 -34.53 -5.72
N ALA A 2 -8.30 -35.21 -6.70
CA ALA A 2 -8.68 -34.64 -7.98
C ALA A 2 -10.04 -33.91 -8.00
N SER A 3 -10.16 -33.08 -9.03
CA SER A 3 -11.37 -32.83 -9.82
C SER A 3 -12.42 -31.89 -9.23
N LEU A 4 -12.64 -30.77 -9.94
CA LEU A 4 -13.95 -30.49 -10.48
C LEU A 4 -13.80 -29.72 -11.79
N ALA A 5 -14.29 -30.32 -12.87
CA ALA A 5 -14.39 -29.73 -14.18
C ALA A 5 -15.51 -28.66 -14.20
N ALA A 6 -15.25 -27.54 -14.86
CA ALA A 6 -16.31 -26.67 -15.37
C ALA A 6 -16.24 -26.70 -16.89
N ALA A 7 -17.32 -27.17 -17.50
CA ALA A 7 -17.46 -27.40 -18.92
C ALA A 7 -17.33 -26.10 -19.73
N ALA A 8 -16.50 -26.13 -20.78
CA ALA A 8 -16.55 -25.15 -21.84
C ALA A 8 -17.79 -25.41 -22.70
N ALA A 9 -18.77 -24.50 -22.67
CA ALA A 9 -19.87 -24.52 -23.61
C ALA A 9 -19.40 -23.93 -24.95
N ALA A 10 -19.27 -24.79 -25.95
CA ALA A 10 -19.07 -24.40 -27.34
C ALA A 10 -20.36 -23.77 -27.90
N VAL A 11 -20.23 -22.67 -28.64
CA VAL A 11 -21.32 -22.15 -29.49
C VAL A 11 -20.75 -21.67 -30.82
N SER A 12 -21.28 -22.24 -31.91
CA SER A 12 -21.65 -21.58 -33.18
C SER A 12 -22.15 -22.63 -34.20
N PRO A 13 -22.83 -22.26 -35.31
CA PRO A 13 -24.03 -21.41 -35.38
C PRO A 13 -25.05 -21.91 -36.42
N THR A 14 -26.38 -21.85 -36.21
CA THR A 14 -27.34 -21.83 -37.34
C THR A 14 -28.74 -21.36 -36.89
N GLY A 15 -29.29 -20.35 -37.58
CA GLY A 15 -30.72 -20.32 -37.94
C GLY A 15 -31.65 -19.28 -37.29
N TYR A 16 -31.94 -18.23 -38.06
CA TYR A 16 -33.16 -17.39 -38.16
C TYR A 16 -33.63 -16.46 -37.01
N PRO A 17 -34.21 -15.27 -37.36
CA PRO A 17 -34.47 -14.17 -36.42
C PRO A 17 -35.94 -14.06 -35.99
N ALA A 18 -36.21 -13.69 -34.72
CA ALA A 18 -37.29 -12.78 -34.30
C ALA A 18 -37.45 -12.74 -32.77
N ALA A 19 -37.85 -11.56 -32.30
CA ALA A 19 -38.56 -11.27 -31.05
C ALA A 19 -37.78 -11.23 -29.72
N ALA A 20 -37.58 -9.98 -29.27
CA ALA A 20 -37.82 -9.47 -27.92
C ALA A 20 -37.49 -10.39 -26.73
N GLY A 21 -36.34 -10.12 -26.10
CA GLY A 21 -36.05 -10.54 -24.74
C GLY A 21 -35.16 -9.49 -24.08
N VAL A 22 -35.72 -8.69 -23.19
CA VAL A 22 -34.96 -7.77 -22.33
C VAL A 22 -34.16 -8.63 -21.36
N VAL A 23 -32.87 -8.83 -21.62
CA VAL A 23 -31.98 -9.49 -20.66
C VAL A 23 -31.33 -8.39 -19.83
N ALA A 24 -31.88 -8.14 -18.65
CA ALA A 24 -31.27 -7.28 -17.66
C ALA A 24 -29.92 -7.91 -17.24
N ALA A 25 -28.82 -7.32 -17.66
CA ALA A 25 -27.49 -7.65 -17.16
C ALA A 25 -27.38 -7.13 -15.72
N ALA A 26 -27.71 -7.97 -14.75
CA ALA A 26 -27.36 -7.71 -13.36
C ALA A 26 -25.83 -7.82 -13.23
N ALA A 27 -25.14 -6.68 -13.24
CA ALA A 27 -23.73 -6.60 -12.85
C ALA A 27 -23.64 -6.91 -11.35
N ALA A 28 -23.38 -8.16 -11.01
CA ALA A 28 -22.93 -8.53 -9.68
C ALA A 28 -21.47 -8.06 -9.53
N SER A 29 -21.29 -6.78 -9.19
CA SER A 29 -20.04 -6.33 -8.60
C SER A 29 -19.94 -6.98 -7.23
N ALA A 30 -19.34 -8.17 -7.19
CA ALA A 30 -18.83 -8.73 -5.96
C ALA A 30 -17.76 -7.74 -5.45
N VAL A 31 -18.17 -6.84 -4.57
CA VAL A 31 -17.23 -6.09 -3.74
C VAL A 31 -16.56 -7.13 -2.87
N LEU A 32 -15.40 -7.59 -3.30
CA LEU A 32 -14.48 -8.27 -2.42
C LEU A 32 -14.11 -7.23 -1.35
N ALA A 33 -14.78 -7.29 -0.21
CA ALA A 33 -14.31 -6.67 1.02
C ALA A 33 -13.01 -7.41 1.39
N GLY A 34 -11.95 -7.10 0.65
CA GLY A 34 -10.61 -7.54 0.97
C GLY A 34 -10.24 -6.90 2.29
N SER A 35 -9.82 -7.74 3.24
CA SER A 35 -9.18 -7.36 4.49
C SER A 35 -8.35 -6.10 4.30
N ALA A 36 -8.49 -5.10 5.17
CA ALA A 36 -7.55 -3.98 5.25
C ALA A 36 -6.13 -4.56 5.32
N LEU A 37 -5.41 -4.52 4.20
CA LEU A 37 -4.05 -5.06 4.11
C LEU A 37 -3.16 -3.94 4.61
N ALA A 38 -2.96 -3.89 5.93
CA ALA A 38 -1.98 -2.98 6.51
C ALA A 38 -0.65 -3.16 5.76
N MET A 39 -0.11 -2.04 5.27
CA MET A 39 1.07 -2.02 4.42
C MET A 39 2.28 -1.85 5.31
N ASP A 40 3.08 -2.92 5.43
CA ASP A 40 4.24 -2.92 6.31
C ASP A 40 5.50 -2.50 5.55
N VAL A 41 6.25 -1.58 6.14
CA VAL A 41 7.54 -1.11 5.64
C VAL A 41 8.59 -1.37 6.71
N LYS A 42 9.65 -2.10 6.37
CA LYS A 42 10.77 -2.32 7.30
C LYS A 42 11.70 -1.10 7.30
N LEU A 43 12.19 -0.74 8.48
CA LEU A 43 13.29 0.20 8.66
C LEU A 43 14.57 -0.61 8.86
N GLY A 44 15.37 -0.68 7.80
CA GLY A 44 16.55 -1.54 7.69
C GLY A 44 16.20 -2.90 7.09
N GLY A 45 16.95 -3.32 6.07
CA GLY A 45 16.78 -4.61 5.41
C GLY A 45 17.30 -5.78 6.23
N ASP A 46 16.77 -6.98 5.95
CA ASP A 46 17.21 -8.22 6.61
C ASP A 46 18.67 -8.60 6.27
N ASP A 47 19.20 -8.04 5.18
CA ASP A 47 20.58 -8.15 4.75
C ASP A 47 21.52 -7.13 5.42
N GLY A 48 20.99 -6.31 6.34
CA GLY A 48 21.73 -5.23 7.00
C GLY A 48 21.81 -3.94 6.18
N SER A 49 21.09 -3.85 5.06
CA SER A 49 20.99 -2.61 4.29
C SER A 49 20.30 -1.52 5.12
N LEU A 50 20.83 -0.30 5.02
CA LEU A 50 20.27 0.88 5.65
C LEU A 50 19.27 1.52 4.66
N ALA A 51 18.06 0.98 4.61
CA ALA A 51 17.00 1.41 3.70
C ALA A 51 15.58 1.14 4.24
N PHE A 52 14.60 1.83 3.66
CA PHE A 52 13.20 1.42 3.73
C PHE A 52 12.97 0.18 2.84
N VAL A 53 12.20 -0.80 3.32
CA VAL A 53 11.87 -1.99 2.52
C VAL A 53 10.37 -2.30 2.62
N PRO A 54 9.59 -2.07 1.54
CA PRO A 54 9.99 -1.47 0.27
C PRO A 54 10.28 0.05 0.39
N GLN A 55 11.08 0.60 -0.53
CA GLN A 55 11.27 2.05 -0.64
C GLN A 55 10.10 2.74 -1.38
N GLU A 56 9.53 2.07 -2.38
CA GLU A 56 8.41 2.60 -3.16
C GLU A 56 7.22 1.66 -3.08
N PHE A 57 6.03 2.20 -2.83
CA PHE A 57 4.81 1.41 -2.81
C PHE A 57 3.57 2.25 -3.13
N SER A 58 2.41 1.62 -3.21
CA SER A 58 1.15 2.30 -3.45
C SER A 58 0.05 1.68 -2.60
N VAL A 59 -0.72 2.54 -1.94
CA VAL A 59 -1.79 2.13 -1.03
C VAL A 59 -3.08 2.89 -1.38
N PRO A 60 -4.25 2.24 -1.31
CA PRO A 60 -5.52 2.93 -1.22
C PRO A 60 -5.51 4.03 -0.15
N ALA A 61 -6.09 5.18 -0.49
CA ALA A 61 -6.30 6.25 0.48
C ALA A 61 -7.13 5.75 1.67
N GLY A 62 -6.69 6.08 2.89
CA GLY A 62 -7.30 5.63 4.14
C GLY A 62 -6.80 4.27 4.64
N GLU A 63 -5.92 3.59 3.92
CA GLU A 63 -5.25 2.39 4.40
C GLU A 63 -4.14 2.74 5.42
N LYS A 64 -3.91 1.83 6.38
CA LYS A 64 -2.86 1.98 7.36
C LYS A 64 -1.53 1.51 6.78
N ILE A 65 -0.51 2.33 6.96
CA ILE A 65 0.89 1.98 6.73
C ILE A 65 1.56 1.82 8.09
N THR A 66 2.32 0.75 8.28
CA THR A 66 3.10 0.49 9.50
C THR A 66 4.58 0.38 9.16
N PHE A 67 5.36 1.34 9.66
CA PHE A 67 6.81 1.31 9.58
C PHE A 67 7.36 0.59 10.79
N LYS A 68 8.03 -0.54 10.57
CA LYS A 68 8.54 -1.43 11.62
C LYS A 68 10.05 -1.37 11.69
N ASN A 69 10.56 -0.99 12.85
CA ASN A 69 11.98 -0.95 13.12
C ASN A 69 12.57 -2.35 13.09
N ASN A 70 13.42 -2.66 12.10
CA ASN A 70 13.88 -4.02 11.84
C ASN A 70 15.36 -4.20 12.20
N ALA A 71 16.24 -3.38 11.61
CA ALA A 71 17.69 -3.52 11.78
C ALA A 71 18.41 -2.16 11.65
N GLY A 72 19.59 -2.03 12.28
CA GLY A 72 20.44 -0.84 12.13
C GLY A 72 19.90 0.43 12.79
N PHE A 73 19.01 0.28 13.79
CA PHE A 73 18.39 1.36 14.56
C PHE A 73 19.42 2.21 15.34
N PRO A 74 19.10 3.48 15.70
CA PRO A 74 17.77 4.12 15.66
C PRO A 74 17.34 4.66 14.30
N HIS A 75 16.02 4.62 14.04
CA HIS A 75 15.38 5.15 12.83
C HIS A 75 14.15 6.00 13.16
N ASN A 76 13.73 6.83 12.22
CA ASN A 76 12.42 7.47 12.25
C ASN A 76 11.83 7.55 10.85
N VAL A 77 10.61 8.08 10.78
CA VAL A 77 9.87 8.27 9.54
C VAL A 77 9.38 9.72 9.51
N VAL A 78 10.05 10.52 8.70
CA VAL A 78 9.74 11.94 8.54
C VAL A 78 9.22 12.17 7.13
N PHE A 79 8.04 12.77 7.00
CA PHE A 79 7.50 13.14 5.68
C PHE A 79 8.08 14.48 5.24
N ASP A 80 8.44 14.58 3.96
CA ASP A 80 8.95 15.82 3.39
C ASP A 80 7.80 16.80 3.14
N ALA A 81 7.80 17.95 3.83
CA ALA A 81 6.75 18.94 3.74
C ALA A 81 6.59 19.53 2.31
N ASP A 82 7.64 19.49 1.49
CA ASP A 82 7.63 20.00 0.12
C ASP A 82 7.19 18.95 -0.91
N GLU A 83 7.16 17.66 -0.53
CA GLU A 83 6.85 16.53 -1.41
C GLU A 83 5.64 15.70 -0.94
N ILE A 84 4.63 16.39 -0.42
CA ILE A 84 3.32 15.82 -0.04
C ILE A 84 2.16 16.53 -0.75
N PRO A 85 0.97 15.92 -0.85
CA PRO A 85 -0.19 16.54 -1.49
C PRO A 85 -0.63 17.82 -0.77
N SER A 86 -1.07 18.82 -1.54
CA SER A 86 -1.56 20.09 -0.98
C SER A 86 -2.72 19.88 0.00
N GLY A 87 -2.68 20.60 1.12
CA GLY A 87 -3.71 20.51 2.17
C GLY A 87 -3.43 19.46 3.25
N VAL A 88 -2.43 18.59 3.04
CA VAL A 88 -1.89 17.74 4.11
C VAL A 88 -1.01 18.59 5.03
N LYS A 89 -1.16 18.39 6.35
CA LYS A 89 -0.26 18.97 7.35
C LYS A 89 0.75 17.92 7.76
N VAL A 90 2.02 18.20 7.50
CA VAL A 90 3.11 17.24 7.73
C VAL A 90 3.20 16.81 9.19
N GLU A 91 2.88 17.71 10.13
CA GLU A 91 2.94 17.48 11.57
C GLU A 91 1.90 16.46 12.04
N GLU A 92 0.83 16.24 11.27
CA GLU A 92 -0.21 15.24 11.58
C GLU A 92 0.16 13.83 11.09
N ILE A 93 1.14 13.72 10.18
CA ILE A 93 1.50 12.46 9.50
C ILE A 93 2.97 12.06 9.66
N SER A 94 3.76 12.84 10.40
CA SER A 94 5.20 12.67 10.51
C SER A 94 5.62 12.47 11.95
N MET A 95 6.70 11.71 12.17
CA MET A 95 7.47 11.84 13.40
C MET A 95 8.20 13.20 13.40
N SER A 96 8.55 13.72 14.58
CA SER A 96 9.52 14.81 14.66
C SER A 96 10.91 14.30 14.24
N GLU A 97 11.81 15.21 13.84
CA GLU A 97 13.17 14.80 13.48
C GLU A 97 13.96 14.27 14.68
N GLU A 98 13.60 14.68 15.90
CA GLU A 98 14.24 14.25 17.15
C GLU A 98 13.68 12.93 17.71
N ASP A 99 12.45 12.55 17.35
CA ASP A 99 11.85 11.30 17.78
C ASP A 99 12.46 10.11 17.03
N LEU A 100 12.70 9.01 17.75
CA LEU A 100 13.37 7.82 17.23
C LEU A 100 12.70 6.53 17.71
N LEU A 101 12.66 5.54 16.83
CA LEU A 101 12.40 4.15 17.13
C LEU A 101 13.74 3.49 17.46
N ASN A 102 13.87 2.96 18.68
CA ASN A 102 15.16 2.64 19.28
C ASN A 102 15.42 1.15 19.44
N ALA A 103 14.39 0.32 19.29
CA ALA A 103 14.50 -1.13 19.40
C ALA A 103 13.84 -1.84 18.21
N ALA A 104 14.31 -3.06 17.94
CA ALA A 104 13.66 -3.93 16.97
C ALA A 104 12.21 -4.21 17.38
N GLY A 105 11.28 -4.05 16.44
CA GLY A 105 9.85 -4.20 16.68
C GLY A 105 9.13 -2.92 17.11
N ASP A 106 9.84 -1.82 17.39
CA ASP A 106 9.22 -0.51 17.53
C ASP A 106 8.53 -0.11 16.22
N GLU A 107 7.38 0.53 16.30
CA GLU A 107 6.54 0.80 15.14
C GLU A 107 6.04 2.24 15.11
N TYR A 108 5.94 2.78 13.89
CA TYR A 108 5.24 4.02 13.58
C TYR A 108 4.14 3.70 12.57
N SER A 109 2.89 4.02 12.90
CA SER A 109 1.75 3.80 12.00
C SER A 109 1.12 5.12 11.58
N VAL A 110 0.78 5.23 10.30
CA VAL A 110 0.11 6.40 9.73
C VAL A 110 -1.01 5.98 8.78
N VAL A 111 -2.03 6.84 8.65
CA VAL A 111 -3.11 6.68 7.68
C VAL A 111 -3.15 7.92 6.79
N LEU A 112 -2.87 7.75 5.50
CA LEU A 112 -2.85 8.84 4.54
C LEU A 112 -4.20 8.90 3.82
N LYS A 113 -4.95 9.99 4.02
CA LYS A 113 -6.32 10.15 3.51
C LYS A 113 -6.40 10.89 2.18
N GLU A 114 -5.50 11.85 1.97
CA GLU A 114 -5.45 12.58 0.72
C GLU A 114 -4.77 11.72 -0.35
N LYS A 115 -5.22 11.84 -1.59
CA LYS A 115 -4.61 11.12 -2.71
C LYS A 115 -3.44 11.91 -3.25
N GLY A 116 -2.36 11.22 -3.57
CA GLY A 116 -1.20 11.79 -4.22
C GLY A 116 0.05 11.00 -3.85
N THR A 117 1.19 11.63 -4.00
CA THR A 117 2.46 11.02 -3.61
C THR A 117 3.05 11.72 -2.40
N TYR A 118 3.70 10.94 -1.56
CA TYR A 118 4.27 11.35 -0.29
C TYR A 118 5.71 10.88 -0.25
N SER A 119 6.67 11.78 -0.27
CA SER A 119 8.05 11.41 0.00
C SER A 119 8.30 11.41 1.51
N PHE A 120 9.06 10.43 1.98
CA PHE A 120 9.45 10.32 3.38
C PHE A 120 10.91 9.85 3.50
N TYR A 121 11.53 10.17 4.63
CA TYR A 121 12.93 9.90 4.88
C TYR A 121 13.21 9.51 6.34
N CYS A 122 14.41 8.95 6.57
CA CYS A 122 14.96 8.74 7.91
C CYS A 122 15.95 9.88 8.22
N ALA A 123 15.65 10.72 9.22
CA ALA A 123 16.42 11.94 9.50
C ALA A 123 17.87 11.67 9.95
N PRO A 124 18.15 10.68 10.83
CA PRO A 124 19.52 10.38 11.25
C PRO A 124 20.44 9.89 10.12
N ILE A 125 19.90 9.25 9.07
CA ILE A 125 20.68 8.62 8.01
C ILE A 125 20.24 9.14 6.65
N LYS A 126 20.90 10.20 6.16
CA LYS A 126 20.51 10.91 4.91
C LYS A 126 21.00 10.24 3.62
N GLY A 127 21.10 8.91 3.60
CA GLY A 127 21.52 8.14 2.42
C GLY A 127 20.37 7.93 1.43
N PRO A 128 20.65 7.63 0.13
CA PRO A 128 19.60 7.44 -0.88
C PRO A 128 18.66 6.26 -0.60
N GLY A 129 19.10 5.25 0.17
CA GLY A 129 18.25 4.14 0.64
C GLY A 129 17.18 4.55 1.66
N TRP A 130 17.36 5.72 2.28
CA TRP A 130 16.46 6.28 3.29
C TRP A 130 15.60 7.40 2.75
N TRP A 131 15.33 7.36 1.45
CA TRP A 131 14.19 8.03 0.86
C TRP A 131 13.21 6.96 0.39
N GLY A 132 11.93 7.21 0.63
CA GLY A 132 10.84 6.38 0.16
C GLY A 132 9.69 7.21 -0.40
N ARG A 133 8.78 6.54 -1.13
CA ARG A 133 7.73 7.17 -1.93
C ARG A 133 6.46 6.32 -2.05
#